data_AF-A0A8W8II68-F1
#
_entry.id   AF-A0A8W8II68-F1
#
_cell.length_a   1.000
_cell.length_b   1.000
_cell.length_c   1.000
_cell.angle_alpha   90.00
_cell.angle_beta   90.00
_cell.angle_gamma   90.00
#
_symmetry.space_group_name_H-M   'P 1'
#
loop_
_entity.id
_entity.type
_entity.pdbx_description
1 polymer ?
#
loop_
_entity_poly.entity_id
_entity_poly.type
_entity_poly.pdbx_seq_one_letter_code
_entity_poly.pdbx_strand_id
1 'polypeptide(L)'
;MIDVVSVLQAPINDDKAATMLIGLKPTTTKAHVVRAILENLAFWVKVLYETILSETRIPLSHIRANGGVCNNDILMQLIADFTNQTIDRAKQRANMTSLGVAFLAGLTKVIV
;
A
#
# COMPACT_ATOMS: atom_id res chain seq x y z
N MET A 1 15.07 -3.71 5.44
CA MET A 1 14.28 -4.38 6.50
C MET A 1 13.17 -5.11 5.79
N ILE A 2 12.94 -6.39 6.08
CA ILE A 2 11.86 -7.18 5.49
C ILE A 2 10.94 -7.54 6.64
N ASP A 3 9.80 -6.86 6.76
CA ASP A 3 8.76 -7.26 7.72
C ASP A 3 7.81 -8.22 7.05
N VAL A 4 7.82 -9.45 7.54
CA VAL A 4 6.94 -10.52 7.13
C VAL A 4 6.58 -11.27 8.40
N VAL A 5 5.44 -10.91 9.01
CA VAL A 5 5.00 -11.51 10.28
C VAL A 5 4.59 -12.98 10.11
N SER A 6 4.34 -13.43 8.88
CA SER A 6 3.96 -14.83 8.62
C SER A 6 4.41 -15.38 7.27
N VAL A 7 4.26 -14.62 6.18
CA VAL A 7 4.54 -15.12 4.83
C VAL A 7 4.79 -14.00 3.82
N LEU A 8 5.69 -14.21 2.85
CA LEU A 8 5.89 -13.24 1.78
C LEU A 8 4.90 -13.54 0.66
N GLN A 9 3.81 -12.78 0.60
CA GLN A 9 2.75 -13.01 -0.38
C GLN A 9 3.17 -12.63 -1.80
N ALA A 10 2.23 -12.74 -2.75
CA ALA A 10 2.41 -12.24 -4.11
C ALA A 10 3.02 -10.81 -4.08
N PRO A 11 4.04 -10.54 -4.90
CA PRO A 11 4.47 -11.31 -6.07
C PRO A 11 5.56 -12.38 -5.84
N ILE A 12 6.17 -12.46 -4.65
CA ILE A 12 7.31 -13.37 -4.42
C ILE A 12 6.84 -14.75 -3.92
N ASN A 13 5.75 -14.80 -3.16
CA ASN A 13 5.06 -16.03 -2.75
C ASN A 13 5.99 -17.08 -2.07
N ASP A 14 6.73 -16.63 -1.06
CA ASP A 14 7.64 -17.46 -0.28
C ASP A 14 7.07 -17.75 1.11
N ASP A 15 6.68 -19.01 1.30
CA ASP A 15 6.10 -19.53 2.54
C ASP A 15 7.10 -19.74 3.68
N LYS A 16 8.40 -19.63 3.38
CA LYS A 16 9.49 -19.80 4.35
C LYS A 16 10.12 -18.47 4.76
N ALA A 17 9.68 -17.37 4.16
CA ALA A 17 10.20 -16.04 4.46
C ALA A 17 9.90 -15.64 5.92
N ALA A 18 10.90 -15.09 6.59
CA ALA A 18 10.80 -14.59 7.96
C ALA A 18 11.19 -13.11 8.04
N THR A 19 10.73 -12.44 9.09
CA THR A 19 11.08 -11.04 9.34
C THR A 19 12.57 -10.88 9.61
N MET A 20 13.20 -9.89 8.98
CA MET A 20 14.61 -9.58 9.16
C MET A 20 14.88 -8.07 9.29
N LEU A 21 15.55 -7.70 10.38
CA LEU A 21 16.05 -6.36 10.65
C LEU A 21 17.58 -6.36 10.64
N ILE A 22 18.18 -5.71 9.64
CA ILE A 22 19.62 -5.61 9.44
C ILE A 22 20.10 -4.17 9.53
N GLY A 23 21.38 -3.97 9.85
CA GLY A 23 22.00 -2.64 9.88
C GLY A 23 21.82 -1.85 11.17
N LEU A 24 21.50 -2.53 12.28
CA LEU A 24 21.41 -1.91 13.60
C LEU A 24 22.79 -1.44 14.09
N LYS A 25 22.83 -0.21 14.61
CA LYS A 25 24.01 0.42 15.22
C LYS A 25 23.66 0.84 16.65
N PRO A 26 24.65 1.08 17.52
CA PRO A 26 24.40 1.63 18.87
C PRO A 26 23.64 2.99 18.85
N THR A 27 23.72 3.73 17.74
CA THR A 27 22.98 4.98 17.52
C THR A 27 21.54 4.78 17.03
N THR A 28 21.11 3.54 16.81
CA THR A 28 19.76 3.24 16.33
C THR A 28 18.72 3.51 17.42
N THR A 29 17.73 4.34 17.09
CA THR A 29 16.63 4.70 17.99
C THR A 29 15.33 4.04 17.54
N LYS A 30 14.31 4.07 18.41
CA LYS A 30 12.95 3.61 18.06
C LYS A 30 12.39 4.34 16.82
N ALA A 31 12.72 5.61 16.63
CA ALA A 31 12.29 6.38 15.47
C ALA A 31 12.86 5.82 14.16
N HIS A 32 14.12 5.37 14.16
CA HIS A 32 14.72 4.73 12.99
C HIS A 32 14.04 3.40 12.64
N VAL A 33 13.65 2.61 13.65
CA VAL A 33 12.91 1.36 13.44
C VAL A 33 11.53 1.64 12.86
N VAL A 34 10.77 2.56 13.44
CA VAL A 34 9.44 2.95 12.93
C VAL A 34 9.53 3.45 11.50
N ARG A 35 10.52 4.29 11.19
CA ARG A 35 10.74 4.77 9.83
C ARG A 35 11.08 3.63 8.87
N ALA A 36 11.95 2.70 9.27
CA ALA A 36 12.28 1.53 8.45
C ALA A 36 11.04 0.66 8.15
N ILE A 37 10.11 0.51 9.11
CA ILE A 37 8.82 -0.17 8.93
C ILE A 37 7.97 0.53 7.87
N LEU A 38 7.82 1.86 7.96
CA LEU A 38 7.05 2.61 6.98
C LEU A 38 7.68 2.56 5.58
N GLU A 39 9.01 2.67 5.50
CA GLU A 39 9.76 2.54 4.24
C GLU A 39 9.63 1.14 3.64
N ASN A 40 9.66 0.09 4.45
CA ASN A 40 9.43 -1.29 3.98
C ASN A 40 8.01 -1.47 3.42
N LEU A 41 6.99 -0.94 4.10
CA LEU A 41 5.61 -0.98 3.59
C LEU A 41 5.48 -0.26 2.25
N ALA A 42 6.07 0.92 2.12
CA ALA A 42 6.05 1.66 0.86
C ALA A 42 6.82 0.92 -0.25
N PHE A 43 7.95 0.29 0.09
CA PHE A 43 8.74 -0.51 -0.86
C PHE A 43 7.94 -1.71 -1.36
N TRP A 44 7.18 -2.38 -0.49
CA TRP A 44 6.31 -3.48 -0.89
C TRP A 44 5.25 -3.04 -1.90
N VAL A 45 4.63 -1.87 -1.67
CA VAL A 45 3.66 -1.29 -2.62
C VAL A 45 4.32 -1.01 -3.96
N LYS A 46 5.57 -0.53 -3.98
CA LYS A 46 6.33 -0.32 -5.21
C LYS A 46 6.55 -1.63 -5.97
N VAL A 47 7.01 -2.69 -5.29
CA VAL A 47 7.23 -4.00 -5.91
C VAL A 47 5.94 -4.51 -6.55
N LEU A 48 4.83 -4.43 -5.82
CA LEU A 48 3.51 -4.82 -6.35
C LEU A 48 3.11 -3.98 -7.56
N TYR A 49 3.31 -2.66 -7.51
CA TYR A 49 3.01 -1.74 -8.60
C TYR A 49 3.82 -2.08 -9.87
N GLU A 50 5.12 -2.35 -9.74
CA GLU A 50 5.99 -2.75 -10.85
C GLU A 50 5.59 -4.11 -11.42
N THR A 51 5.18 -5.07 -10.58
CA THR A 51 4.67 -6.36 -11.06
C THR A 51 3.36 -6.20 -11.84
N ILE A 52 2.43 -5.38 -11.36
CA ILE A 52 1.18 -5.14 -12.10
C ILE A 52 1.48 -4.53 -13.46
N LEU A 53 2.38 -3.56 -13.54
CA LEU A 53 2.77 -2.94 -14.81
C LEU A 53 3.40 -3.95 -15.77
N SER A 54 4.29 -4.82 -15.28
CA SER A 54 4.99 -5.80 -16.12
C SER A 54 4.06 -6.89 -16.65
N GLU A 55 3.09 -7.33 -15.84
CA GLU A 55 2.14 -8.38 -16.21
C GLU A 55 0.98 -7.87 -17.06
N THR A 56 0.39 -6.73 -16.70
CA THR A 56 -0.83 -6.22 -17.37
C THR A 56 -0.52 -5.41 -18.62
N ARG A 57 0.67 -4.79 -18.72
CA ARG A 57 1.05 -3.81 -19.75
C ARG A 57 0.06 -2.64 -19.89
N ILE A 58 -0.73 -2.37 -18.84
CA ILE A 58 -1.67 -1.26 -18.79
C ILE A 58 -1.00 -0.11 -18.04
N PRO A 59 -0.96 1.11 -18.60
CA PRO A 59 -0.42 2.26 -17.89
C PRO A 59 -1.33 2.61 -16.70
N LEU A 60 -0.78 2.58 -15.50
CA LEU A 60 -1.45 3.06 -14.29
C LEU A 60 -1.23 4.57 -14.17
N SER A 61 -2.31 5.35 -14.11
CA SER A 61 -2.26 6.81 -14.08
C SER A 61 -2.38 7.41 -12.68
N HIS A 62 -3.10 6.75 -11.77
CA HIS A 62 -3.34 7.26 -10.42
C HIS A 62 -3.52 6.12 -9.41
N ILE A 63 -3.08 6.35 -8.17
CA ILE A 63 -3.30 5.44 -7.04
C ILE A 63 -4.35 6.05 -6.13
N ARG A 64 -5.42 5.31 -5.82
CA ARG A 64 -6.42 5.72 -4.83
C ARG A 64 -6.24 4.94 -3.54
N ALA A 65 -6.20 5.64 -2.41
CA ALA A 65 -5.93 5.08 -1.09
C ALA A 65 -7.11 5.33 -0.13
N ASN A 66 -7.54 4.28 0.57
CA ASN A 66 -8.61 4.31 1.57
C ASN A 66 -8.31 3.36 2.74
N GLY A 67 -8.80 3.69 3.93
CA GLY A 67 -8.62 2.90 5.15
C GLY A 67 -7.73 3.59 6.18
N GLY A 68 -7.66 3.02 7.39
CA GLY A 68 -7.01 3.67 8.54
C GLY A 68 -5.52 3.93 8.35
N VAL A 69 -4.80 3.01 7.70
CA VAL A 69 -3.36 3.14 7.42
C VAL A 69 -3.06 4.29 6.46
N CYS A 70 -4.00 4.63 5.58
CA CYS A 70 -3.88 5.74 4.63
C CYS A 70 -3.94 7.13 5.31
N ASN A 71 -4.30 7.18 6.60
CA ASN A 71 -4.27 8.40 7.39
C ASN A 71 -2.84 8.82 7.82
N ASN A 72 -1.83 7.99 7.55
CA ASN A 72 -0.43 8.33 7.83
C ASN A 72 0.19 9.09 6.66
N ASP A 73 0.44 10.39 6.84
CA ASP A 73 1.00 11.27 5.81
C ASP A 73 2.39 10.82 5.32
N ILE A 74 3.26 10.36 6.22
CA ILE A 74 4.63 9.93 5.89
C ILE A 74 4.58 8.70 4.98
N LEU A 75 3.73 7.73 5.31
CA LEU A 75 3.59 6.52 4.50
C LEU A 75 3.06 6.84 3.10
N MET A 76 2.05 7.70 3.01
CA MET A 76 1.48 8.09 1.71
C MET A 76 2.50 8.85 0.88
N GLN A 77 3.29 9.74 1.49
CA GLN A 77 4.37 10.41 0.77
C GLN A 77 5.43 9.41 0.28
N LEU A 78 5.86 8.47 1.12
CA LEU A 78 6.82 7.43 0.72
C LEU A 78 6.33 6.57 -0.45
N ILE A 79 5.06 6.19 -0.46
CA ILE A 79 4.47 5.43 -1.58
C ILE A 79 4.47 6.29 -2.85
N ALA A 80 4.11 7.57 -2.74
CA ALA A 80 4.09 8.48 -3.89
C ALA A 80 5.50 8.66 -4.46
N ASP A 81 6.49 8.84 -3.59
CA ASP A 81 7.89 9.00 -3.97
C ASP A 81 8.45 7.73 -4.63
N PHE A 82 8.11 6.54 -4.12
CA PHE A 82 8.61 5.26 -4.65
C PHE A 82 7.93 4.82 -5.96
N THR A 83 6.64 5.11 -6.12
CA THR A 83 5.89 4.76 -7.34
C THR A 83 5.95 5.87 -8.39
N ASN A 84 6.39 7.07 -8.00
CA ASN A 84 6.35 8.29 -8.81
C ASN A 84 4.93 8.58 -9.34
N GLN A 85 3.92 8.35 -8.51
CA GLN A 85 2.50 8.51 -8.83
C GLN A 85 1.81 9.43 -7.85
N THR A 86 0.76 10.09 -8.33
CA THR A 86 -0.14 10.87 -7.46
C THR A 86 -1.03 9.93 -6.65
N ILE A 87 -1.05 10.09 -5.33
CA ILE A 87 -1.97 9.37 -4.45
C ILE A 87 -3.17 10.24 -4.12
N ASP A 88 -4.33 9.79 -4.56
CA ASP A 88 -5.61 10.38 -4.20
C ASP A 88 -6.17 9.68 -2.95
N ARG A 89 -6.28 10.44 -1.86
CA ARG A 89 -6.79 9.95 -0.58
C ARG A 89 -8.24 10.33 -0.43
N ALA A 90 -9.07 9.33 -0.13
CA ALA A 90 -10.47 9.55 0.22
C ALA A 90 -10.58 10.46 1.45
N LYS A 91 -10.92 11.73 1.24
CA LYS A 91 -11.17 12.70 2.33
C LYS A 91 -12.52 12.52 3.02
N GLN A 92 -13.42 11.75 2.39
CA GLN A 92 -14.79 11.58 2.88
C GLN A 92 -14.82 10.59 4.05
N ARG A 93 -15.62 10.91 5.08
CA ARG A 93 -15.86 10.02 6.24
C ARG A 93 -16.63 8.75 5.90
N ALA A 94 -17.25 8.69 4.72
CA ALA A 94 -17.95 7.51 4.24
C ALA A 94 -16.93 6.44 3.82
N ASN A 95 -17.11 5.21 4.28
CA ASN A 95 -16.28 4.10 3.84
C ASN A 95 -16.47 3.90 2.32
N MET A 96 -15.41 4.01 1.53
CA MET A 96 -15.46 3.83 0.08
C MET A 96 -16.06 2.47 -0.29
N THR A 97 -15.88 1.45 0.55
CA THR A 97 -16.50 0.13 0.35
C THR A 97 -18.03 0.19 0.38
N SER A 98 -18.63 0.89 1.35
CA SER A 98 -20.10 1.00 1.43
C SER A 98 -20.65 1.89 0.33
N LEU A 99 -19.90 2.92 -0.07
CA LEU A 99 -20.25 3.77 -1.20
C LEU A 99 -20.31 2.98 -2.52
N GLY A 100 -19.37 2.06 -2.74
CA GLY A 100 -19.39 1.17 -3.91
C GLY A 100 -20.65 0.31 -3.99
N VAL A 101 -21.08 -0.27 -2.87
CA VAL A 101 -22.33 -1.05 -2.80
C VAL A 101 -23.55 -0.18 -3.06
N ALA A 102 -23.59 1.03 -2.49
CA ALA A 102 -24.68 1.97 -2.70
C ALA A 102 -24.79 2.39 -4.18
N PHE A 103 -23.66 2.65 -4.85
CA PHE A 103 -23.65 2.97 -6.27
C PHE A 103 -24.13 1.80 -7.14
N LEU A 104 -23.67 0.58 -6.86
CA LEU A 104 -24.15 -0.62 -7.57
C LEU A 104 -25.66 -0.78 -7.40
N ALA A 105 -26.20 -0.66 -6.18
CA ALA A 105 -27.63 -0.75 -5.93
C ALA A 105 -28.45 0.35 -6.60
N GLY A 106 -27.90 1.58 -6.69
CA GLY A 106 -28.52 2.70 -7.39
C GLY A 106 -28.57 2.51 -8.92
N LEU A 107 -27.51 1.95 -9.52
CA LEU A 107 -27.46 1.66 -10.95
C LEU A 107 -28.50 0.61 -11.36
N THR A 108 -28.66 -0.46 -10.59
CA THR A 108 -29.65 -1.50 -10.88
C THR A 108 -31.08 -0.97 -10.84
N LYS A 109 -31.36 0.01 -9.97
CA LYS A 109 -32.68 0.64 -9.83
C LYS A 109 -33.05 1.59 -10.96
N VAL A 110 -32.08 2.05 -11.76
CA VAL A 110 -32.31 2.95 -12.92
C VAL A 110 -32.52 2.14 -14.22
N ILE A 111 -32.20 0.85 -14.22
CA ILE A 111 -32.22 -0.03 -15.41
C ILE A 111 -33.45 -0.97 -15.43
N VAL A 112 -34.30 -0.94 -14.40
CA VAL A 112 -35.58 -1.68 -14.32
C VAL A 112 -36.73 -0.69 -14.15
#